data_AF-A0AAV5B6G3-F1
#
_entry.id   AF-A0AAV5B6G3-F1
#
_cell.length_a   1.000
_cell.length_b   1.000
_cell.length_c   1.000
_cell.angle_alpha   90.00
_cell.angle_beta   90.00
_cell.angle_gamma   90.00
#
_symmetry.space_group_name_H-M   'P 1'
#
loop_
_entity.id
_entity.type
_entity.pdbx_description
1 polymer ?
#
loop_
_entity_poly.entity_id
_entity_poly.type
_entity_poly.pdbx_seq_one_letter_code
_entity_poly.pdbx_strand_id
1 'polypeptide(L)'
;MLTTFDIRMTSPNDEPVLNTAEAHTIEHLAATYLRNDPQWKERVVYFGPMGCRTGFYLILEGDLESKDIVGLMKDLFTFMAGFEGEVPGASPKDCGNYLDMNLPMAKFVSKRFLDNVLTDIDESRLIYPQ
;
A
#
# COMPACT_ATOMS: atom_id res chain seq x y z
N MET A 1 12.96 11.92 -13.17
CA MET A 1 13.29 11.89 -11.73
C MET A 1 12.36 10.89 -11.06
N LEU A 2 12.81 10.21 -10.01
CA LEU A 2 12.00 9.24 -9.28
C LEU A 2 11.86 9.69 -7.83
N THR A 3 10.64 9.71 -7.31
CA THR A 3 10.35 9.94 -5.89
C THR A 3 9.95 8.63 -5.24
N THR A 4 10.56 8.34 -4.09
CA THR A 4 10.22 7.18 -3.25
C THR A 4 9.43 7.66 -2.04
N PHE A 5 8.31 6.98 -1.78
CA PHE A 5 7.44 7.25 -0.64
C PHE A 5 7.49 6.08 0.34
N ASP A 6 7.68 6.40 1.61
CA ASP A 6 7.52 5.47 2.73
C ASP A 6 6.05 5.46 3.16
N ILE A 7 5.35 4.37 2.86
CA ILE A 7 3.98 4.15 3.32
C ILE A 7 4.05 3.35 4.62
N ARG A 8 4.32 4.06 5.72
CA ARG A 8 4.48 3.48 7.05
C ARG A 8 3.13 3.14 7.68
N MET A 9 2.83 1.86 7.81
CA MET A 9 1.56 1.37 8.36
C MET A 9 1.62 1.02 9.85
N THR A 10 2.80 0.68 10.37
CA THR A 10 2.99 0.36 11.79
C THR A 10 4.18 1.11 12.38
N SER A 11 4.09 1.44 13.66
CA SER A 11 5.17 2.10 14.42
C SER A 11 6.42 1.20 14.49
N PRO A 12 7.60 1.67 14.04
CA PRO A 12 8.81 0.87 14.04
C PRO A 12 9.22 0.42 15.45
N ASN A 13 9.37 -0.89 15.65
CA ASN A 13 9.80 -1.53 16.91
C ASN A 13 8.86 -1.34 18.11
N ASP A 14 7.64 -0.86 17.90
CA ASP A 14 6.66 -0.58 18.96
C ASP A 14 5.32 -1.26 18.69
N GLU A 15 4.85 -1.22 17.44
CA GLU A 15 3.64 -1.95 17.03
C GLU A 15 3.97 -3.30 16.41
N PRO A 16 3.08 -4.31 16.54
CA PRO A 16 3.18 -5.54 15.77
C PRO A 16 3.29 -5.26 14.27
N VAL A 17 4.19 -5.99 13.62
CA VAL A 17 4.37 -5.94 12.16
C VAL A 17 3.18 -6.57 11.43
N LEU A 18 3.06 -6.27 10.14
CA LEU A 18 2.19 -7.01 9.24
C LEU A 18 2.74 -8.45 9.09
N ASN A 19 1.88 -9.47 9.20
CA ASN A 19 2.28 -10.81 8.79
C ASN A 19 2.36 -10.87 7.26
N THR A 20 3.02 -11.92 6.77
CA THR A 20 3.34 -12.05 5.34
C THR A 20 2.09 -12.12 4.48
N ALA A 21 1.07 -12.87 4.91
CA ALA A 21 -0.14 -13.11 4.13
C ALA A 21 -0.92 -11.83 3.81
N GLU A 22 -1.16 -10.94 4.79
CA GLU A 22 -1.84 -9.67 4.56
C GLU A 22 -0.96 -8.69 3.77
N ALA A 23 0.35 -8.64 4.04
CA ALA A 23 1.24 -7.75 3.32
C ALA A 23 1.34 -8.14 1.83
N HIS A 24 1.41 -9.43 1.56
CA HIS A 24 1.42 -10.01 0.22
C HIS A 24 0.08 -9.80 -0.51
N THR A 25 -1.04 -9.94 0.19
CA THR A 25 -2.36 -9.63 -0.39
C THR A 25 -2.48 -8.14 -0.75
N ILE A 26 -1.99 -7.24 0.10
CA ILE A 26 -1.93 -5.80 -0.18
C ILE A 26 -1.07 -5.49 -1.40
N GLU A 27 0.09 -6.13 -1.53
CA GLU A 27 0.96 -6.00 -2.70
C GLU A 27 0.19 -6.29 -4.00
N HIS A 28 -0.54 -7.40 -4.05
CA HIS A 28 -1.36 -7.79 -5.21
C HIS A 28 -2.49 -6.79 -5.51
N LEU A 29 -3.23 -6.36 -4.48
CA LEU A 29 -4.35 -5.43 -4.67
C LEU A 29 -3.86 -4.04 -5.07
N ALA A 30 -2.81 -3.53 -4.43
CA ALA A 30 -2.24 -2.23 -4.75
C ALA A 30 -1.61 -2.21 -6.14
N ALA A 31 -0.87 -3.25 -6.51
CA ALA A 31 -0.35 -3.43 -7.87
C ALA A 31 -1.47 -3.39 -8.91
N THR A 32 -2.61 -4.02 -8.63
CA THR A 32 -3.78 -4.04 -9.52
C THR A 32 -4.40 -2.65 -9.65
N TYR A 33 -4.65 -1.97 -8.53
CA TYR A 33 -5.24 -0.64 -8.54
C TYR A 33 -4.34 0.38 -9.24
N LEU A 34 -3.07 0.48 -8.80
CA LEU A 34 -2.12 1.47 -9.27
C LEU A 34 -1.83 1.36 -10.78
N ARG A 35 -1.81 0.14 -11.32
CA ARG A 35 -1.56 -0.08 -12.76
C ARG A 35 -2.80 0.11 -13.65
N ASN A 36 -3.97 0.27 -13.07
CA ASN A 36 -5.21 0.56 -13.81
C ASN A 36 -5.72 1.99 -13.59
N ASP A 37 -5.12 2.73 -12.66
CA ASP A 37 -5.49 4.12 -12.41
C ASP A 37 -5.16 5.01 -13.64
N PRO A 38 -6.14 5.74 -14.21
CA PRO A 38 -5.94 6.50 -15.44
C PRO A 38 -4.97 7.68 -15.28
N GLN A 39 -4.80 8.20 -14.07
CA GLN A 39 -3.91 9.31 -13.77
C GLN A 39 -2.50 8.84 -13.40
N TRP A 40 -2.39 7.70 -12.72
CA TRP A 40 -1.14 7.28 -12.09
C TRP A 40 -0.42 6.12 -12.78
N LYS A 41 -1.11 5.27 -13.56
CA LYS A 41 -0.52 4.03 -14.11
C LYS A 41 0.80 4.23 -14.87
N GLU A 42 0.94 5.31 -15.64
CA GLU A 42 2.14 5.59 -16.43
C GLU A 42 3.32 6.06 -15.56
N ARG A 43 3.04 6.50 -14.32
CA ARG A 43 4.01 7.04 -13.38
C ARG A 43 4.45 6.01 -12.35
N VAL A 44 3.74 4.89 -12.20
CA VAL A 44 4.02 3.88 -11.17
C VAL A 44 5.20 3.01 -11.60
N VAL A 45 6.31 3.14 -10.89
CA VAL A 45 7.51 2.31 -11.12
C VAL A 45 7.47 1.06 -10.26
N TYR A 46 7.10 1.20 -8.98
CA TYR A 46 7.13 0.09 -8.03
C TYR A 46 6.16 0.33 -6.86
N PHE A 47 5.53 -0.75 -6.41
CA PHE A 47 4.87 -0.83 -5.10
C PHE A 47 5.23 -2.19 -4.50
N GLY A 48 5.73 -2.21 -3.27
CA GLY A 48 6.02 -3.49 -2.62
C GLY A 48 6.44 -3.38 -1.16
N PRO A 49 6.43 -4.52 -0.44
CA PRO A 49 6.56 -4.54 1.01
C PRO A 49 7.98 -4.22 1.47
N MET A 50 8.09 -3.51 2.59
CA MET A 50 9.36 -3.37 3.28
C MET A 50 9.74 -4.69 3.96
N GLY A 51 11.02 -5.07 3.95
CA GLY A 51 11.50 -6.29 4.62
C GLY A 51 11.28 -6.33 6.13
N CYS A 52 11.14 -5.16 6.78
CA CYS A 52 10.77 -5.05 8.19
C CYS A 52 9.27 -5.26 8.45
N ARG A 53 8.43 -5.34 7.40
CA ARG A 53 6.98 -5.57 7.45
C ARG A 53 6.17 -4.51 8.21
N THR A 54 6.68 -3.27 8.24
CA THR A 54 6.00 -2.13 8.88
C THR A 54 5.31 -1.21 7.87
N GLY A 55 5.37 -1.52 6.58
CA GLY A 55 4.87 -0.66 5.52
C GLY A 55 5.33 -1.10 4.15
N PHE A 56 5.15 -0.20 3.18
CA PHE A 56 5.44 -0.42 1.76
C PHE A 56 6.25 0.75 1.19
N TYR A 57 7.01 0.48 0.14
CA TYR A 57 7.56 1.55 -0.70
C TYR A 57 6.70 1.72 -1.95
N LEU A 58 6.40 2.98 -2.28
CA LEU A 58 5.84 3.38 -3.56
C LEU A 58 6.88 4.24 -4.29
N ILE A 59 7.24 3.88 -5.52
CA ILE A 59 8.14 4.66 -6.36
C ILE A 59 7.34 5.19 -7.54
N LEU A 60 7.34 6.51 -7.69
CA LEU A 60 6.65 7.21 -8.78
C LEU A 60 7.64 8.04 -9.61
N GLU A 61 7.34 8.17 -10.89
CA GLU A 61 8.00 9.15 -11.76
C GLU A 61 7.48 10.57 -11.46
N GLY A 62 8.42 11.49 -11.26
CA GLY A 62 8.17 12.92 -11.06
C GLY A 62 9.03 13.54 -9.97
N ASP A 63 8.88 14.85 -9.83
CA ASP A 63 9.19 15.58 -8.60
C ASP A 63 7.89 15.68 -7.82
N LEU A 64 7.75 14.91 -6.75
CA LEU A 64 6.52 14.84 -5.99
C LEU A 64 6.82 14.97 -4.50
N GLU A 65 5.91 15.60 -3.78
CA GLU A 65 5.88 15.66 -2.33
C GLU A 65 4.78 14.74 -1.79
N SER A 66 4.85 14.35 -0.51
CA SER A 66 3.86 13.46 0.13
C SER A 66 2.43 13.96 -0.04
N LYS A 67 2.23 15.29 0.00
CA LYS A 67 0.91 15.93 -0.18
C LYS A 67 0.28 15.64 -1.54
N ASP A 68 1.09 15.45 -2.58
CA ASP A 68 0.63 15.24 -3.96
C ASP A 68 0.00 13.85 -4.15
N ILE A 69 0.35 12.90 -3.29
CA ILE A 69 -0.14 11.51 -3.37
C ILE A 69 -1.19 11.17 -2.32
N VAL A 70 -1.58 12.12 -1.44
CA VAL A 70 -2.57 11.85 -0.38
C VAL A 70 -3.90 11.34 -0.97
N GLY A 71 -4.38 11.96 -2.06
CA GLY A 71 -5.58 11.51 -2.76
C GLY A 71 -5.45 10.08 -3.28
N LEU A 72 -4.35 9.78 -3.98
CA LEU A 72 -4.05 8.44 -4.47
C LEU A 72 -4.02 7.40 -3.34
N MET A 73 -3.41 7.73 -2.19
CA MET A 73 -3.35 6.83 -1.04
C MET A 73 -4.74 6.61 -0.44
N LYS A 74 -5.56 7.66 -0.28
CA LYS A 74 -6.94 7.51 0.20
C LYS A 74 -7.75 6.58 -0.70
N ASP A 75 -7.67 6.76 -2.01
CA ASP A 75 -8.43 5.96 -2.97
C ASP A 75 -7.93 4.51 -3.01
N LEU A 76 -6.61 4.31 -3.02
CA LEU A 76 -5.98 2.99 -2.99
C LEU A 76 -6.39 2.21 -1.73
N PHE A 77 -6.29 2.81 -0.55
CA PHE A 77 -6.64 2.14 0.71
C PHE A 77 -8.15 1.95 0.87
N THR A 78 -8.98 2.84 0.29
CA THR A 78 -10.43 2.64 0.19
C THR A 78 -10.76 1.44 -0.68
N PHE A 79 -10.12 1.32 -1.85
CA PHE A 79 -10.26 0.16 -2.74
C PHE A 79 -9.90 -1.14 -2.01
N MET A 80 -8.73 -1.19 -1.36
CA MET A 80 -8.30 -2.40 -0.65
C MET A 80 -9.20 -2.75 0.53
N ALA A 81 -9.64 -1.77 1.32
CA ALA A 81 -10.57 -1.99 2.43
C ALA A 81 -11.94 -2.51 1.97
N GLY A 82 -12.40 -2.06 0.80
CA GLY A 82 -13.67 -2.44 0.19
C GLY A 82 -13.61 -3.64 -0.76
N PHE A 83 -12.43 -4.21 -1.02
CA PHE A 83 -12.27 -5.21 -2.08
C PHE A 83 -13.11 -6.47 -1.83
N GLU A 84 -13.74 -6.98 -2.89
CA GLU A 84 -14.49 -8.22 -2.89
C GLU A 84 -14.07 -9.07 -4.10
N GLY A 85 -14.18 -10.39 -3.95
CA GLY A 85 -13.78 -11.35 -4.97
C GLY A 85 -12.41 -11.98 -4.71
N GLU A 86 -11.85 -12.58 -5.75
CA GLU A 86 -10.57 -13.28 -5.69
C GLU A 86 -9.41 -12.29 -5.80
N VAL A 87 -8.34 -12.53 -5.05
CA VAL A 87 -7.12 -11.69 -5.09
C VAL A 87 -6.47 -11.83 -6.48
N PRO A 88 -6.33 -10.75 -7.26
CA PRO A 88 -5.78 -10.84 -8.62
C PRO A 88 -4.35 -11.40 -8.60
N GLY A 89 -4.06 -12.36 -9.47
CA GLY A 89 -2.74 -12.99 -9.55
C GLY A 89 -2.42 -13.97 -8.40
N ALA A 90 -3.35 -14.24 -7.48
CA ALA A 90 -3.19 -15.27 -6.44
C ALA A 90 -3.39 -16.69 -7.00
N SER A 91 -2.63 -17.05 -8.03
CA SER A 91 -2.67 -18.35 -8.70
C SER A 91 -1.29 -19.01 -8.71
N PRO A 92 -1.19 -20.35 -8.82
CA PRO A 92 0.11 -21.04 -8.94
C PRO A 92 0.95 -20.58 -10.14
N LYS A 93 0.31 -20.06 -11.18
CA LYS A 93 0.98 -19.59 -12.40
C LYS A 93 1.58 -18.19 -12.20
N ASP A 94 0.91 -17.35 -11.43
CA ASP A 94 1.18 -15.91 -11.39
C ASP A 94 1.85 -15.46 -10.08
N CYS A 95 1.81 -16.27 -9.02
CA CYS A 95 2.38 -15.96 -7.72
C CYS A 95 3.29 -17.09 -7.20
N GLY A 96 4.51 -16.72 -6.78
CA GLY A 96 5.50 -17.66 -6.26
C GLY A 96 5.12 -18.32 -4.93
N ASN A 97 4.16 -17.76 -4.20
CA ASN A 97 3.63 -18.31 -2.95
C ASN A 97 2.12 -18.07 -2.80
N TYR A 98 1.33 -18.49 -3.81
CA TYR A 98 -0.10 -18.18 -3.92
C TYR A 98 -0.98 -18.64 -2.72
N LEU A 99 -0.48 -19.55 -1.88
CA LEU A 99 -1.17 -20.02 -0.67
C LEU A 99 -1.04 -19.06 0.52
N ASP A 100 -0.06 -18.14 0.49
CA ASP A 100 0.18 -17.17 1.56
C ASP A 100 -0.62 -15.88 1.31
N MET A 101 -1.95 -15.99 1.36
CA MET A 101 -2.89 -14.90 1.14
C MET A 101 -3.87 -14.79 2.31
N ASN A 102 -4.22 -13.56 2.69
CA ASN A 102 -5.21 -13.30 3.72
C ASN A 102 -5.97 -12.00 3.41
N LEU A 103 -6.96 -12.11 2.51
CA LEU A 103 -7.82 -10.99 2.13
C LEU A 103 -8.56 -10.36 3.32
N PRO A 104 -9.19 -11.10 4.25
CA PRO A 104 -9.84 -10.49 5.40
C PRO A 104 -8.90 -9.61 6.23
N MET A 105 -7.67 -10.07 6.47
CA MET A 105 -6.69 -9.30 7.24
C MET A 105 -6.14 -8.11 6.44
N ALA A 106 -5.90 -8.26 5.14
CA ALA A 106 -5.53 -7.16 4.26
C ALA A 106 -6.58 -6.04 4.29
N LYS A 107 -7.87 -6.37 4.14
CA LYS A 107 -8.98 -5.41 4.26
C LYS A 107 -8.97 -4.71 5.62
N PHE A 108 -8.78 -5.47 6.69
CA PHE A 108 -8.75 -4.93 8.05
C PHE A 108 -7.62 -3.92 8.25
N VAL A 109 -6.37 -4.27 7.90
CA VAL A 109 -5.23 -3.36 8.11
C VAL A 109 -5.26 -2.17 7.14
N SER A 110 -5.77 -2.35 5.91
CA SER A 110 -5.99 -1.24 4.98
C SER A 110 -7.04 -0.27 5.51
N LYS A 111 -8.15 -0.78 6.04
CA LYS A 111 -9.19 0.04 6.68
C LYS A 111 -8.66 0.76 7.92
N ARG A 112 -7.89 0.07 8.76
CA ARG A 112 -7.25 0.67 9.95
C ARG A 112 -6.35 1.84 9.56
N PHE A 113 -5.54 1.72 8.51
CA PHE A 113 -4.66 2.78 8.05
C PHE A 113 -5.43 3.94 7.42
N LEU A 114 -6.46 3.63 6.61
CA LEU A 114 -7.37 4.63 6.06
C LEU A 114 -8.01 5.46 7.18
N ASP A 115 -8.68 4.80 8.12
CA ASP A 115 -9.48 5.45 9.16
C ASP A 115 -8.61 6.23 10.15
N ASN A 116 -7.48 5.68 10.59
CA ASN A 116 -6.69 6.27 11.69
C ASN A 116 -5.51 7.15 11.22
N VAL A 117 -5.14 7.10 9.94
CA VAL A 117 -3.98 7.84 9.42
C VAL A 117 -4.36 8.71 8.24
N LEU A 118 -4.99 8.15 7.20
CA LEU A 118 -5.19 8.87 5.94
C LEU A 118 -6.36 9.87 6.01
N THR A 119 -7.50 9.50 6.60
CA THR A 119 -8.74 10.31 6.60
C THR A 119 -8.47 11.75 7.04
N ASP A 120 -7.87 11.92 8.22
CA ASP A 120 -7.56 13.21 8.84
C ASP A 120 -6.05 13.51 8.82
N ILE A 121 -5.34 13.06 7.78
CA ILE A 121 -3.89 13.29 7.67
C ILE A 121 -3.57 14.78 7.64
N ASP A 122 -2.57 15.19 8.43
CA ASP A 122 -2.07 16.56 8.50
C ASP A 122 -0.57 16.64 8.13
N GLU A 123 -0.02 17.85 8.08
CA GLU A 123 1.38 18.11 7.70
C GLU A 123 2.40 17.36 8.55
N SER A 124 2.10 17.06 9.83
CA SER A 124 3.01 16.32 10.72
C SER A 124 3.26 14.89 10.27
N ARG A 125 2.38 14.33 9.43
CA ARG A 125 2.49 12.98 8.86
C ARG A 125 2.94 12.96 7.40
N LEU A 126 3.18 14.13 6.81
CA LEU A 126 3.63 14.26 5.41
C LEU A 126 5.14 14.49 5.29
N ILE A 127 5.79 14.86 6.40
CA ILE A 127 7.22 15.16 6.45
C ILE A 127 7.93 13.98 7.09
N TYR A 128 8.95 13.46 6.40
CA TYR A 128 9.76 12.38 6.94
C TYR A 128 10.58 12.89 8.15
N PRO A 129 10.65 12.14 9.27
CA PRO A 129 11.46 12.54 10.42
C PRO A 129 12.92 12.74 10.04
N GLN A 130 13.54 13.80 10.55
CA GLN A 130 14.99 14.01 10.45
C GLN A 130 15.75 13.37 11.60
#